data_AF-A0A7X4GT64-F1
#
_entry.id   AF-A0A7X4GT64-F1
#
_cell.length_a   1.000
_cell.length_b   1.000
_cell.length_c   1.000
_cell.angle_alpha   90.00
_cell.angle_beta   90.00
_cell.angle_gamma   90.00
#
_symmetry.space_group_name_H-M   'P 1'
#
loop_
_entity.id
_entity.type
_entity.pdbx_description
1 polymer ?
#
loop_
_entity_poly.entity_id
_entity_poly.type
_entity_poly.pdbx_seq_one_letter_code
_entity_poly.pdbx_strand_id
1 'polypeptide(L)'
;MLSSLGAQAAPFGKATERSKQKAAAEAERAGVQQKLSALKKDISKTESAKDDAADTLAESEQAISDANRSLRDLQQEQADTNVKLVQLSAVHDKLAATVASQKQQLAKLLREQYVAGNEDRIKLLLSGDNPNRINRDLQMMAYVSQAQARLLDSLRANLKAVEVNQEEAQNAKDELEEIAQEQLQQKAKLEQEKARRAALLTTLSKKLVAQRKEAGNLERDEQRMTGLVDKLNKLIAEQAIAAAAEKKRQEQLAAARAAAKAKAEADARALAKAKAAEAERQRLAKANSNTKSGTIKPATPNPADAIDADEPKVAATRPGVGGAGGSSGAAAAGQGGSGSGAAGSGAGAAASVENTPPAKPADIALAPAMPAGAFASLKGQLRAPVAGKVAAKFGSKRGDGPSWKGVFIRTSEGADVHSVAGGRVVFADWLRGFGNLIIVDHGGQYMSIYGNNQSLLKRVGDIVKGGDPIASAGNSGGNEESGLYFELRHQGAAFDPAGWVKF
;
A
#
# COMPACT_ATOMS: atom_id res chain seq x y z
N MET A 1 -55.15 -44.64 34.71
CA MET A 1 -54.77 -45.85 33.95
C MET A 1 -54.16 -45.42 32.63
N LEU A 2 -53.53 -46.37 31.91
CA LEU A 2 -52.83 -46.22 30.62
C LEU A 2 -51.43 -45.57 30.69
N SER A 3 -50.45 -46.47 30.81
CA SER A 3 -49.01 -46.23 30.66
C SER A 3 -48.53 -46.85 29.34
N SER A 4 -47.32 -46.45 28.90
CA SER A 4 -46.49 -47.10 27.86
C SER A 4 -46.96 -46.96 26.40
N LEU A 5 -46.09 -47.01 25.37
CA LEU A 5 -44.64 -47.29 25.35
C LEU A 5 -43.85 -46.12 24.74
N GLY A 6 -42.73 -45.75 25.38
CA GLY A 6 -41.63 -45.05 24.70
C GLY A 6 -40.75 -46.04 23.96
N ALA A 7 -40.38 -45.76 22.71
CA ALA A 7 -39.47 -46.59 21.93
C ALA A 7 -38.04 -46.45 22.46
N GLN A 8 -37.61 -47.38 23.32
CA GLN A 8 -36.25 -47.43 23.86
C GLN A 8 -35.26 -47.86 22.76
N ALA A 9 -34.57 -46.89 22.15
CA ALA A 9 -33.45 -47.20 21.27
C ALA A 9 -32.34 -47.91 22.07
N ALA A 10 -31.80 -49.00 21.52
CA ALA A 10 -30.75 -49.78 22.17
C ALA A 10 -29.46 -48.94 22.36
N PRO A 11 -28.74 -49.08 23.49
CA PRO A 11 -27.53 -48.32 23.73
C PRO A 11 -26.41 -48.79 22.79
N PHE A 12 -25.92 -47.88 21.96
CA PHE A 12 -24.72 -48.11 21.14
C PHE A 12 -23.52 -48.43 22.04
N GLY A 13 -22.63 -49.29 21.53
CA GLY A 13 -21.51 -49.85 22.31
C GLY A 13 -20.57 -48.78 22.89
N LYS A 14 -19.90 -49.13 24.00
CA LYS A 14 -18.92 -48.27 24.67
C LYS A 14 -17.92 -47.70 23.66
N ALA A 15 -17.82 -46.37 23.61
CA ALA A 15 -16.88 -45.67 22.75
C ALA A 15 -15.46 -46.23 22.92
N THR A 16 -14.88 -46.77 21.84
CA THR A 16 -13.52 -47.29 21.82
C THR A 16 -12.52 -46.19 22.10
N GLU A 17 -11.38 -46.51 22.70
CA GLU A 17 -10.40 -45.49 23.11
C GLU A 17 -9.91 -44.63 21.93
N ARG A 18 -9.86 -45.21 20.72
CA ARG A 18 -9.56 -44.50 19.47
C ARG A 18 -10.67 -43.53 19.04
N SER A 19 -11.95 -43.81 19.31
CA SER A 19 -13.03 -42.84 19.02
C SER A 19 -13.01 -41.69 20.02
N LYS A 20 -12.61 -41.93 21.28
CA LYS A 20 -12.37 -40.86 22.26
C LYS A 20 -11.16 -40.00 21.85
N GLN A 21 -10.05 -40.62 21.44
CA GLN A 21 -8.87 -39.92 20.92
C GLN A 21 -9.18 -39.09 19.67
N LYS A 22 -10.02 -39.61 18.76
CA LYS A 22 -10.55 -38.84 17.63
C LYS A 22 -11.35 -37.62 18.12
N ALA A 23 -12.33 -37.81 19.00
CA ALA A 23 -13.15 -36.71 19.51
C ALA A 23 -12.32 -35.64 20.24
N ALA A 24 -11.28 -36.05 20.99
CA ALA A 24 -10.32 -35.14 21.60
C ALA A 24 -9.50 -34.36 20.55
N ALA A 25 -8.94 -35.04 19.54
CA ALA A 25 -8.18 -34.39 18.48
C ALA A 25 -9.04 -33.44 17.61
N GLU A 26 -10.31 -33.78 17.38
CA GLU A 26 -11.28 -32.90 16.69
C GLU A 26 -11.65 -31.68 17.55
N ALA A 27 -11.81 -31.84 18.87
CA ALA A 27 -12.04 -30.73 19.80
C ALA A 27 -10.82 -29.80 19.92
N GLU A 28 -9.60 -30.35 20.00
CA GLU A 28 -8.36 -29.58 19.98
C GLU A 28 -8.19 -28.82 18.66
N ARG A 29 -8.46 -29.48 17.52
CA ARG A 29 -8.45 -28.84 16.20
C ARG A 29 -9.48 -27.70 16.11
N ALA A 30 -10.70 -27.89 16.62
CA ALA A 30 -11.71 -26.83 16.65
C ALA A 30 -11.26 -25.64 17.51
N GLY A 31 -10.59 -25.90 18.64
CA GLY A 31 -9.96 -24.87 19.47
C GLY A 31 -8.82 -24.13 18.76
N VAL A 32 -7.98 -24.84 17.99
CA VAL A 32 -6.92 -24.23 17.15
C VAL A 32 -7.54 -23.40 16.02
N GLN A 33 -8.60 -23.87 15.37
CA GLN A 33 -9.31 -23.12 14.32
C GLN A 33 -9.97 -21.85 14.88
N GLN A 34 -10.62 -21.93 16.05
CA GLN A 34 -11.13 -20.72 16.73
C GLN A 34 -10.01 -19.74 17.03
N LYS A 35 -8.89 -20.19 17.62
CA LYS A 35 -7.71 -19.35 17.88
C LYS A 35 -7.14 -18.74 16.60
N LEU A 36 -7.04 -19.50 15.50
CA LEU A 36 -6.57 -19.00 14.21
C LEU A 36 -7.55 -17.98 13.61
N SER A 37 -8.87 -18.17 13.74
CA SER A 37 -9.87 -17.19 13.29
C SER A 37 -9.85 -15.90 14.14
N ALA A 38 -9.65 -16.02 15.46
CA ALA A 38 -9.51 -14.90 16.37
C ALA A 38 -8.22 -14.14 16.08
N LEU A 39 -7.11 -14.84 15.90
CA LEU A 39 -5.82 -14.24 15.56
C LEU A 39 -5.82 -13.64 14.14
N LYS A 40 -6.51 -14.24 13.15
CA LYS A 40 -6.73 -13.60 11.83
C LYS A 40 -7.56 -12.32 11.97
N LYS A 41 -8.56 -12.29 12.85
CA LYS A 41 -9.35 -11.09 13.17
C LYS A 41 -8.55 -10.04 13.97
N ASP A 42 -7.63 -10.46 14.82
CA ASP A 42 -6.78 -9.54 15.59
C ASP A 42 -5.56 -9.06 14.78
N ILE A 43 -5.12 -9.84 13.78
CA ILE A 43 -4.22 -9.40 12.71
C ILE A 43 -4.94 -8.37 11.85
N SER A 44 -6.17 -8.59 11.39
CA SER A 44 -6.88 -7.57 10.59
C SER A 44 -7.20 -6.31 11.40
N LYS A 45 -7.50 -6.41 12.70
CA LYS A 45 -7.54 -5.25 13.61
C LYS A 45 -6.15 -4.60 13.80
N THR A 46 -5.06 -5.35 13.79
CA THR A 46 -3.72 -4.78 13.93
C THR A 46 -3.19 -4.20 12.62
N GLU A 47 -3.67 -4.68 11.48
CA GLU A 47 -3.52 -4.03 10.18
C GLU A 47 -4.35 -2.75 10.15
N SER A 48 -5.60 -2.75 10.65
CA SER A 48 -6.37 -1.52 10.90
C SER A 48 -5.66 -0.56 11.87
N ALA A 49 -4.96 -1.07 12.90
CA ALA A 49 -4.20 -0.24 13.83
C ALA A 49 -2.82 0.19 13.28
N LYS A 50 -2.25 -0.53 12.30
CA LYS A 50 -1.11 -0.05 11.48
C LYS A 50 -1.58 1.10 10.60
N ASP A 51 -2.78 0.98 10.08
CA ASP A 51 -3.50 2.00 9.31
C ASP A 51 -3.75 3.25 10.16
N ASP A 52 -4.28 3.11 11.38
CA ASP A 52 -4.45 4.23 12.31
C ASP A 52 -3.11 4.80 12.79
N ALA A 53 -2.08 3.95 12.92
CA ALA A 53 -0.72 4.41 13.15
C ALA A 53 -0.07 5.05 11.91
N ALA A 54 -0.58 4.81 10.69
CA ALA A 54 -0.14 5.55 9.52
C ALA A 54 -0.62 7.00 9.63
N ASP A 55 -1.81 7.24 10.18
CA ASP A 55 -2.31 8.59 10.46
C ASP A 55 -1.49 9.27 11.58
N THR A 56 -1.00 8.53 12.59
CA THR A 56 -0.03 9.10 13.56
C THR A 56 1.38 9.30 12.98
N LEU A 57 1.75 8.55 11.93
CA LEU A 57 2.95 8.82 11.14
C LEU A 57 2.77 10.06 10.25
N ALA A 58 1.56 10.36 9.78
CA ALA A 58 1.28 11.47 8.86
C ALA A 58 1.83 12.81 9.38
N GLU A 59 1.53 13.16 10.63
CA GLU A 59 2.06 14.37 11.28
C GLU A 59 3.60 14.43 11.23
N SER A 60 4.27 13.32 11.56
CA SER A 60 5.74 13.25 11.55
C SER A 60 6.33 13.26 10.13
N GLU A 61 5.67 12.61 9.17
CA GLU A 61 6.12 12.55 7.77
C GLU A 61 5.86 13.87 7.03
N GLN A 62 4.82 14.60 7.40
CA GLN A 62 4.55 15.97 6.96
C GLN A 62 5.56 16.95 7.59
N ALA A 63 5.82 16.86 8.90
CA ALA A 63 6.83 17.68 9.57
C ALA A 63 8.26 17.43 9.02
N ILE A 64 8.61 16.18 8.67
CA ILE A 64 9.85 15.82 7.97
C ILE A 64 9.87 16.43 6.56
N SER A 65 8.75 16.37 5.83
CA SER A 65 8.62 16.99 4.50
C SER A 65 8.84 18.50 4.56
N ASP A 66 8.20 19.17 5.53
CA ASP A 66 8.29 20.61 5.73
C ASP A 66 9.71 21.04 6.13
N ALA A 67 10.32 20.38 7.10
CA ALA A 67 11.69 20.68 7.53
C ALA A 67 12.71 20.46 6.39
N ASN A 68 12.58 19.39 5.61
CA ASN A 68 13.43 19.16 4.43
C ASN A 68 13.23 20.21 3.33
N ARG A 69 12.00 20.70 3.13
CA ARG A 69 11.70 21.79 2.19
C ARG A 69 12.33 23.09 2.67
N SER A 70 12.07 23.52 3.90
CA SER A 70 12.68 24.72 4.49
C SER A 70 14.21 24.66 4.47
N LEU A 71 14.83 23.49 4.71
CA LEU A 71 16.28 23.33 4.61
C LEU A 71 16.81 23.52 3.18
N ARG A 72 16.06 23.10 2.14
CA ARG A 72 16.44 23.35 0.75
C ARG A 72 16.25 24.82 0.37
N ASP A 73 15.16 25.44 0.82
CA ASP A 73 14.87 26.86 0.57
C ASP A 73 15.97 27.75 1.21
N LEU A 74 16.29 27.52 2.50
CA LEU A 74 17.39 28.18 3.21
C LEU A 74 18.78 27.91 2.62
N GLN A 75 19.00 26.74 1.99
CA GLN A 75 20.25 26.44 1.29
C GLN A 75 20.37 27.24 -0.02
N GLN A 76 19.26 27.46 -0.72
CA GLN A 76 19.23 28.30 -1.92
C GLN A 76 19.44 29.78 -1.56
N GLU A 77 18.74 30.26 -0.53
CA GLU A 77 18.89 31.63 -0.01
C GLU A 77 20.32 31.90 0.46
N GLN A 78 20.93 30.96 1.20
CA GLN A 78 22.35 31.01 1.56
C GLN A 78 23.27 31.11 0.33
N ALA A 79 22.98 30.39 -0.75
CA ALA A 79 23.77 30.46 -1.98
C ALA A 79 23.64 31.83 -2.68
N ASP A 80 22.43 32.36 -2.77
CA ASP A 80 22.14 33.65 -3.40
C ASP A 80 22.73 34.83 -2.60
N THR A 81 22.64 34.79 -1.26
CA THR A 81 23.26 35.79 -0.38
C THR A 81 24.79 35.73 -0.41
N ASN A 82 25.40 34.55 -0.57
CA ASN A 82 26.84 34.44 -0.84
C ASN A 82 27.23 35.06 -2.20
N VAL A 83 26.43 34.86 -3.26
CA VAL A 83 26.65 35.52 -4.57
C VAL A 83 26.53 37.05 -4.44
N LYS A 84 25.53 37.54 -3.70
CA LYS A 84 25.34 38.95 -3.37
C LYS A 84 26.56 39.53 -2.64
N LEU A 85 27.11 38.85 -1.64
CA LEU A 85 28.34 39.28 -0.94
C LEU A 85 29.57 39.36 -1.87
N VAL A 86 29.74 38.40 -2.78
CA VAL A 86 30.83 38.45 -3.78
C VAL A 86 30.68 39.65 -4.71
N GLN A 87 29.45 39.95 -5.15
CA GLN A 87 29.15 41.13 -5.96
C GLN A 87 29.40 42.43 -5.19
N LEU A 88 28.96 42.52 -3.94
CA LEU A 88 29.18 43.69 -3.07
C LEU A 88 30.67 43.93 -2.82
N SER A 89 31.47 42.88 -2.59
CA SER A 89 32.94 43.00 -2.47
C SER A 89 33.58 43.54 -3.75
N ALA A 90 33.17 43.04 -4.93
CA ALA A 90 33.71 43.53 -6.20
C ALA A 90 33.33 45.00 -6.48
N VAL A 91 32.16 45.44 -6.02
CA VAL A 91 31.74 46.85 -6.04
C VAL A 91 32.58 47.68 -5.07
N HIS A 92 32.81 47.19 -3.85
CA HIS A 92 33.67 47.83 -2.84
C HIS A 92 35.06 48.14 -3.38
N ASP A 93 35.74 47.12 -3.92
CA ASP A 93 37.11 47.24 -4.42
C ASP A 93 37.20 48.25 -5.59
N LYS A 94 36.22 48.24 -6.48
CA LYS A 94 36.13 49.18 -7.61
C LYS A 94 35.89 50.62 -7.12
N LEU A 95 35.01 50.81 -6.14
CA LEU A 95 34.77 52.13 -5.53
C LEU A 95 36.02 52.62 -4.79
N ALA A 96 36.67 51.76 -4.00
CA ALA A 96 37.89 52.07 -3.26
C ALA A 96 39.03 52.50 -4.21
N ALA A 97 39.26 51.76 -5.29
CA ALA A 97 40.24 52.14 -6.32
C ALA A 97 39.91 53.48 -7.00
N THR A 98 38.62 53.72 -7.30
CA THR A 98 38.15 54.98 -7.90
C THR A 98 38.37 56.17 -6.94
N VAL A 99 37.96 56.02 -5.68
CA VAL A 99 38.14 57.02 -4.62
C VAL A 99 39.62 57.31 -4.37
N ALA A 100 40.48 56.29 -4.37
CA ALA A 100 41.93 56.45 -4.23
C ALA A 100 42.52 57.28 -5.40
N SER A 101 42.14 56.96 -6.64
CA SER A 101 42.56 57.71 -7.83
C SER A 101 42.09 59.17 -7.80
N GLN A 102 40.82 59.42 -7.46
CA GLN A 102 40.26 60.77 -7.33
C GLN A 102 40.94 61.57 -6.23
N LYS A 103 41.24 60.95 -5.07
CA LYS A 103 42.01 61.59 -3.98
C LYS A 103 43.43 61.95 -4.43
N GLN A 104 44.11 61.09 -5.18
CA GLN A 104 45.45 61.36 -5.71
C GLN A 104 45.44 62.51 -6.73
N GLN A 105 44.46 62.55 -7.63
CA GLN A 105 44.27 63.64 -8.59
C GLN A 105 44.02 64.97 -7.87
N LEU A 106 43.11 65.00 -6.90
CA LEU A 106 42.79 66.20 -6.11
C LEU A 106 44.02 66.67 -5.30
N ALA A 107 44.75 65.76 -4.66
CA ALA A 107 45.97 66.09 -3.92
C ALA A 107 47.08 66.67 -4.81
N LYS A 108 47.20 66.20 -6.07
CA LYS A 108 48.11 66.78 -7.07
C LYS A 108 47.69 68.21 -7.43
N LEU A 109 46.41 68.42 -7.77
CA LEU A 109 45.88 69.73 -8.15
C LEU A 109 46.02 70.76 -7.02
N LEU A 110 45.70 70.38 -5.78
CA LEU A 110 45.87 71.25 -4.60
C LEU A 110 47.34 71.63 -4.37
N ARG A 111 48.27 70.69 -4.58
CA ARG A 111 49.71 70.97 -4.49
C ARG A 111 50.18 71.91 -5.59
N GLU A 112 49.72 71.72 -6.83
CA GLU A 112 50.06 72.59 -7.96
C GLU A 112 49.53 74.01 -7.73
N GLN A 113 48.29 74.17 -7.24
CA GLN A 113 47.70 75.46 -6.88
C GLN A 113 48.47 76.16 -5.73
N TYR A 114 48.89 75.39 -4.71
CA TYR A 114 49.70 75.90 -3.60
C TYR A 114 51.09 76.38 -4.07
N VAL A 115 51.79 75.59 -4.88
CA VAL A 115 53.13 75.93 -5.40
C VAL A 115 53.07 77.09 -6.40
N ALA A 116 52.01 77.18 -7.21
CA ALA A 116 51.77 78.30 -8.12
C ALA A 116 51.33 79.61 -7.40
N GLY A 117 51.18 79.59 -6.07
CA GLY A 117 50.90 80.78 -5.27
C GLY A 117 49.52 81.41 -5.51
N ASN A 118 48.54 80.60 -5.94
CA ASN A 118 47.16 81.00 -6.23
C ASN A 118 47.05 82.36 -6.95
N GLU A 119 47.44 82.42 -8.23
CA GLU A 119 47.26 83.63 -9.03
C GLU A 119 45.77 83.99 -9.17
N ASP A 120 45.32 84.91 -8.31
CA ASP A 120 43.93 85.32 -8.28
C ASP A 120 43.49 85.90 -9.62
N ARG A 121 42.25 85.58 -10.02
CA ARG A 121 41.62 86.14 -11.24
C ARG A 121 41.66 87.67 -11.25
N ILE A 122 41.64 88.28 -10.07
CA ILE A 122 41.77 89.72 -9.83
C ILE A 122 43.19 90.22 -10.20
N LYS A 123 44.25 89.47 -9.84
CA LYS A 123 45.64 89.77 -10.19
C LYS A 123 45.85 89.75 -11.72
N LEU A 124 45.20 88.81 -12.42
CA LEU A 124 45.23 88.74 -13.90
C LEU A 124 44.45 89.90 -14.56
N LEU A 125 43.36 90.37 -13.95
CA LEU A 125 42.61 91.55 -14.42
C LEU A 125 43.38 92.87 -14.17
N LEU A 126 44.25 92.90 -13.16
CA LEU A 126 45.06 94.08 -12.78
C LEU A 126 46.46 94.10 -13.40
N SER A 127 46.86 93.10 -14.18
CA SER A 127 48.22 93.00 -14.73
C SER A 127 48.50 93.93 -15.92
N GLY A 128 47.46 94.56 -16.50
CA GLY A 128 47.60 95.44 -17.68
C GLY A 128 47.86 94.71 -19.01
N ASP A 129 47.69 93.39 -19.03
CA ASP A 129 47.97 92.53 -20.18
C ASP A 129 46.88 92.62 -21.28
N ASN A 130 47.08 91.96 -22.43
CA ASN A 130 46.15 92.05 -23.57
C ASN A 130 44.72 91.56 -23.20
N PRO A 131 43.66 92.39 -23.39
CA PRO A 131 42.29 92.03 -23.00
C PRO A 131 41.77 90.70 -23.59
N ASN A 132 42.13 90.38 -24.83
CA ASN A 132 41.70 89.14 -25.48
C ASN A 132 42.38 87.91 -24.86
N ARG A 133 43.64 88.04 -24.45
CA ARG A 133 44.37 87.01 -23.72
C ARG A 133 43.74 86.80 -22.34
N ILE A 134 43.53 87.89 -21.59
CA ILE A 134 42.92 87.83 -20.25
C ILE A 134 41.55 87.14 -20.31
N ASN A 135 40.68 87.51 -21.26
CA ASN A 135 39.37 86.86 -21.42
C ASN A 135 39.49 85.36 -21.68
N ARG A 136 40.36 84.93 -22.61
CA ARG A 136 40.58 83.50 -22.89
C ARG A 136 41.10 82.76 -21.66
N ASP A 137 42.10 83.32 -20.98
CA ASP A 137 42.76 82.67 -19.86
C ASP A 137 41.80 82.60 -18.63
N LEU A 138 40.92 83.60 -18.44
CA LEU A 138 39.79 83.56 -17.48
C LEU A 138 38.74 82.48 -17.82
N GLN A 139 38.40 82.31 -19.10
CA GLN A 139 37.49 81.23 -19.54
C GLN A 139 38.10 79.86 -19.26
N MET A 140 39.40 79.67 -19.53
CA MET A 140 40.10 78.42 -19.21
C MET A 140 40.08 78.14 -17.70
N MET A 141 40.33 79.14 -16.86
CA MET A 141 40.18 78.99 -15.40
C MET A 141 38.74 78.68 -14.97
N ALA A 142 37.72 79.20 -15.65
CA ALA A 142 36.33 78.83 -15.40
C ALA A 142 36.09 77.34 -15.68
N TYR A 143 36.52 76.83 -16.84
CA TYR A 143 36.43 75.40 -17.18
C TYR A 143 37.16 74.51 -16.17
N VAL A 144 38.38 74.87 -15.76
CA VAL A 144 39.13 74.12 -14.74
C VAL A 144 38.38 74.10 -13.39
N SER A 145 37.84 75.24 -12.93
CA SER A 145 37.07 75.29 -11.69
C SER A 145 35.77 74.46 -11.75
N GLN A 146 35.10 74.41 -12.90
CA GLN A 146 33.92 73.55 -13.09
C GLN A 146 34.29 72.06 -13.11
N ALA A 147 35.43 71.70 -13.71
CA ALA A 147 35.93 70.33 -13.69
C ALA A 147 36.32 69.88 -12.27
N GLN A 148 36.96 70.75 -11.48
CA GLN A 148 37.27 70.50 -10.07
C GLN A 148 36.02 70.32 -9.21
N ALA A 149 34.98 71.14 -9.41
CA ALA A 149 33.69 70.99 -8.72
C ALA A 149 33.04 69.62 -9.04
N ARG A 150 32.96 69.26 -10.33
CA ARG A 150 32.45 67.95 -10.76
C ARG A 150 33.25 66.78 -10.17
N LEU A 151 34.58 66.90 -10.07
CA LEU A 151 35.43 65.89 -9.43
C LEU A 151 35.08 65.73 -7.94
N LEU A 152 34.96 66.84 -7.20
CA LEU A 152 34.57 66.84 -5.79
C LEU A 152 33.18 66.23 -5.55
N ASP A 153 32.20 66.56 -6.39
CA ASP A 153 30.85 66.02 -6.26
C ASP A 153 30.81 64.51 -6.60
N SER A 154 31.56 64.07 -7.62
CA SER A 154 31.71 62.65 -7.92
C SER A 154 32.45 61.88 -6.82
N LEU A 155 33.44 62.49 -6.16
CA LEU A 155 34.14 61.90 -5.02
C LEU A 155 33.21 61.77 -3.80
N ARG A 156 32.37 62.78 -3.51
CA ARG A 156 31.34 62.72 -2.46
C ARG A 156 30.32 61.62 -2.73
N ALA A 157 29.84 61.51 -3.98
CA ALA A 157 28.92 60.46 -4.39
C ALA A 157 29.55 59.07 -4.24
N ASN A 158 30.81 58.89 -4.66
CA ASN A 158 31.53 57.62 -4.53
C ASN A 158 31.81 57.26 -3.06
N LEU A 159 32.12 58.23 -2.19
CA LEU A 159 32.28 57.99 -0.75
C LEU A 159 30.97 57.52 -0.10
N LYS A 160 29.84 58.16 -0.45
CA LYS A 160 28.51 57.71 0.00
C LYS A 160 28.17 56.32 -0.54
N ALA A 161 28.56 56.00 -1.79
CA ALA A 161 28.36 54.67 -2.36
C ALA A 161 29.18 53.59 -1.63
N VAL A 162 30.38 53.91 -1.11
CA VAL A 162 31.16 53.00 -0.26
C VAL A 162 30.45 52.74 1.07
N GLU A 163 29.91 53.78 1.71
CA GLU A 163 29.15 53.67 2.97
C GLU A 163 27.91 52.77 2.80
N VAL A 164 27.06 53.03 1.80
CA VAL A 164 25.89 52.20 1.49
C VAL A 164 26.28 50.75 1.15
N ASN A 165 27.34 50.55 0.36
CA ASN A 165 27.81 49.21 0.02
C ASN A 165 28.37 48.45 1.25
N GLN A 166 28.94 49.15 2.24
CA GLN A 166 29.36 48.56 3.51
C GLN A 166 28.16 48.19 4.39
N GLU A 167 27.12 49.01 4.44
CA GLU A 167 25.85 48.68 5.11
C GLU A 167 25.18 47.46 4.46
N GLU A 168 25.04 47.44 3.13
CA GLU A 168 24.50 46.29 2.38
C GLU A 168 25.31 45.00 2.62
N ALA A 169 26.65 45.12 2.69
CA ALA A 169 27.53 43.99 2.96
C ALA A 169 27.53 43.54 4.42
N GLN A 170 27.12 44.40 5.37
CA GLN A 170 26.91 43.98 6.75
C GLN A 170 25.54 43.30 6.90
N ASN A 171 24.48 43.91 6.38
CA ASN A 171 23.13 43.33 6.37
C ASN A 171 23.13 41.92 5.75
N ALA A 172 23.87 41.72 4.64
CA ALA A 172 24.00 40.40 3.99
C ALA A 172 24.84 39.37 4.78
N LYS A 173 25.65 39.78 5.78
CA LYS A 173 26.29 38.85 6.72
C LYS A 173 25.35 38.50 7.86
N ASP A 174 24.64 39.48 8.39
CA ASP A 174 23.66 39.29 9.46
C ASP A 174 22.54 38.33 8.98
N GLU A 175 22.09 38.51 7.73
CA GLU A 175 21.21 37.60 6.97
C GLU A 175 21.77 36.15 6.90
N LEU A 176 23.09 35.97 6.68
CA LEU A 176 23.72 34.64 6.70
C LEU A 176 23.79 34.03 8.11
N GLU A 177 23.95 34.83 9.16
CA GLU A 177 23.93 34.35 10.55
C GLU A 177 22.52 33.90 10.96
N GLU A 178 21.48 34.64 10.55
CA GLU A 178 20.07 34.26 10.73
C GLU A 178 19.74 32.94 10.01
N ILE A 179 20.07 32.84 8.71
CA ILE A 179 19.90 31.61 7.93
C ILE A 179 20.64 30.41 8.58
N ALA A 180 21.85 30.62 9.10
CA ALA A 180 22.60 29.57 9.78
C ALA A 180 21.92 29.10 11.08
N GLN A 181 21.32 30.01 11.86
CA GLN A 181 20.54 29.67 13.04
C GLN A 181 19.26 28.92 12.67
N GLU A 182 18.52 29.37 11.67
CA GLU A 182 17.32 28.67 11.18
C GLU A 182 17.66 27.26 10.68
N GLN A 183 18.73 27.11 9.88
CA GLN A 183 19.18 25.79 9.42
C GLN A 183 19.49 24.84 10.60
N LEU A 184 20.07 25.33 11.70
CA LEU A 184 20.31 24.52 12.90
C LEU A 184 19.00 24.09 13.58
N GLN A 185 18.03 25.00 13.70
CA GLN A 185 16.71 24.70 14.26
C GLN A 185 15.94 23.66 13.42
N GLN A 186 15.92 23.84 12.09
CA GLN A 186 15.24 22.89 11.18
C GLN A 186 15.94 21.52 11.17
N LYS A 187 17.28 21.47 11.24
CA LYS A 187 18.03 20.20 11.41
C LYS A 187 17.69 19.50 12.73
N ALA A 188 17.62 20.24 13.85
CA ALA A 188 17.25 19.67 15.14
C ALA A 188 15.82 19.08 15.13
N LYS A 189 14.85 19.83 14.57
CA LYS A 189 13.47 19.38 14.38
C LYS A 189 13.39 18.13 13.48
N LEU A 190 14.13 18.12 12.37
CA LEU A 190 14.17 17.01 11.42
C LEU A 190 14.68 15.72 12.10
N GLU A 191 15.77 15.78 12.86
CA GLU A 191 16.31 14.62 13.56
C GLU A 191 15.39 14.13 14.69
N GLN A 192 14.71 15.05 15.40
CA GLN A 192 13.68 14.70 16.39
C GLN A 192 12.52 13.91 15.74
N GLU A 193 11.96 14.40 14.64
CA GLU A 193 10.83 13.72 13.96
C GLU A 193 11.27 12.42 13.28
N LYS A 194 12.47 12.35 12.69
CA LYS A 194 13.05 11.08 12.21
C LYS A 194 13.18 10.05 13.33
N ALA A 195 13.68 10.44 14.50
CA ALA A 195 13.79 9.55 15.66
C ALA A 195 12.42 9.05 16.13
N ARG A 196 11.43 9.96 16.21
CA ARG A 196 10.03 9.62 16.55
C ARG A 196 9.43 8.62 15.56
N ARG A 197 9.56 8.88 14.25
CA ARG A 197 9.13 7.98 13.17
C ARG A 197 9.81 6.61 13.25
N ALA A 198 11.13 6.56 13.45
CA ALA A 198 11.88 5.31 13.57
C ALA A 198 11.45 4.47 14.79
N ALA A 199 11.18 5.11 15.94
CA ALA A 199 10.69 4.44 17.13
C ALA A 199 9.28 3.82 16.93
N LEU A 200 8.39 4.56 16.25
CA LEU A 200 7.05 4.06 15.89
C LEU A 200 7.13 2.87 14.93
N LEU A 201 7.89 2.99 13.82
CA LEU A 201 8.09 1.90 12.86
C LEU A 201 8.72 0.65 13.49
N THR A 202 9.67 0.82 14.42
CA THR A 202 10.27 -0.28 15.17
C THR A 202 9.26 -0.98 16.09
N THR A 203 8.34 -0.23 16.69
CA THR A 203 7.32 -0.77 17.59
C THR A 203 6.24 -1.53 16.81
N LEU A 204 5.79 -0.96 15.69
CA LEU A 204 4.80 -1.57 14.79
C LEU A 204 5.34 -2.87 14.17
N SER A 205 6.55 -2.85 13.60
CA SER A 205 7.17 -4.03 12.98
C SER A 205 7.37 -5.19 13.97
N LYS A 206 7.85 -4.91 15.19
CA LYS A 206 7.98 -5.93 16.26
C LYS A 206 6.64 -6.62 16.58
N LYS A 207 5.56 -5.84 16.72
CA LYS A 207 4.21 -6.37 17.00
C LYS A 207 3.70 -7.25 15.85
N LEU A 208 3.89 -6.80 14.61
CA LEU A 208 3.42 -7.47 13.40
C LEU A 208 4.19 -8.78 13.13
N VAL A 209 5.52 -8.79 13.34
CA VAL A 209 6.35 -10.00 13.24
C VAL A 209 5.97 -11.03 14.30
N ALA A 210 5.71 -10.61 15.54
CA ALA A 210 5.27 -11.51 16.61
C ALA A 210 3.93 -12.19 16.26
N GLN A 211 2.93 -11.41 15.84
CA GLN A 211 1.61 -11.93 15.44
C GLN A 211 1.68 -12.87 14.23
N ARG A 212 2.46 -12.52 13.18
CA ARG A 212 2.66 -13.39 12.02
C ARG A 212 3.35 -14.70 12.38
N LYS A 213 4.33 -14.68 13.29
CA LYS A 213 5.01 -15.89 13.78
C LYS A 213 4.06 -16.80 14.55
N GLU A 214 3.18 -16.22 15.38
CA GLU A 214 2.17 -16.98 16.12
C GLU A 214 1.11 -17.60 15.19
N ALA A 215 0.61 -16.84 14.20
CA ALA A 215 -0.32 -17.35 13.20
C ALA A 215 0.29 -18.50 12.38
N GLY A 216 1.55 -18.37 11.93
CA GLY A 216 2.25 -19.43 11.21
C GLY A 216 2.58 -20.66 12.07
N ASN A 217 2.62 -20.54 13.39
CA ASN A 217 2.69 -21.71 14.29
C ASN A 217 1.33 -22.41 14.35
N LEU A 218 0.26 -21.66 14.64
CA LEU A 218 -1.12 -22.19 14.73
C LEU A 218 -1.58 -22.84 13.42
N GLU A 219 -1.24 -22.29 12.26
CA GLU A 219 -1.57 -22.87 10.95
C GLU A 219 -0.82 -24.20 10.70
N ARG A 220 0.45 -24.30 11.10
CA ARG A 220 1.20 -25.57 11.03
C ARG A 220 0.62 -26.62 11.98
N ASP A 221 0.16 -26.20 13.16
CA ASP A 221 -0.48 -27.10 14.11
C ASP A 221 -1.88 -27.52 13.63
N GLU A 222 -2.65 -26.65 12.97
CA GLU A 222 -3.90 -27.04 12.30
C GLU A 222 -3.65 -28.09 11.20
N GLN A 223 -2.62 -27.90 10.36
CA GLN A 223 -2.24 -28.86 9.32
C GLN A 223 -1.83 -30.22 9.91
N ARG A 224 -1.03 -30.22 11.00
CA ARG A 224 -0.65 -31.43 11.75
C ARG A 224 -1.86 -32.16 12.33
N MET A 225 -2.77 -31.43 12.97
CA MET A 225 -3.97 -32.00 13.59
C MET A 225 -4.96 -32.51 12.55
N THR A 226 -5.08 -31.84 11.40
CA THR A 226 -5.86 -32.34 10.25
C THR A 226 -5.29 -33.68 9.76
N GLY A 227 -3.97 -33.75 9.53
CA GLY A 227 -3.31 -35.01 9.14
C GLY A 227 -3.37 -36.12 10.20
N LEU A 228 -3.50 -35.79 11.49
CA LEU A 228 -3.74 -36.75 12.57
C LEU A 228 -5.18 -37.29 12.51
N VAL A 229 -6.17 -36.40 12.38
CA VAL A 229 -7.59 -36.76 12.26
C VAL A 229 -7.83 -37.61 11.02
N ASP A 230 -7.19 -37.32 9.89
CA ASP A 230 -7.29 -38.14 8.66
C ASP A 230 -6.70 -39.54 8.84
N LYS A 231 -5.55 -39.67 9.53
CA LYS A 231 -4.96 -40.97 9.90
C LYS A 231 -5.86 -41.75 10.86
N LEU A 232 -6.43 -41.09 11.87
CA LEU A 232 -7.37 -41.70 12.81
C LEU A 232 -8.66 -42.14 12.11
N ASN A 233 -9.20 -41.33 11.21
CA ASN A 233 -10.36 -41.69 10.37
C ASN A 233 -10.07 -42.93 9.53
N LYS A 234 -8.89 -43.01 8.89
CA LYS A 234 -8.47 -44.19 8.13
C LYS A 234 -8.37 -45.44 9.02
N LEU A 235 -7.70 -45.34 10.17
CA LEU A 235 -7.54 -46.46 11.11
C LEU A 235 -8.87 -46.91 11.75
N ILE A 236 -9.80 -46.00 12.00
CA ILE A 236 -11.15 -46.32 12.50
C ILE A 236 -11.98 -46.98 11.40
N ALA A 237 -11.88 -46.52 10.14
CA ALA A 237 -12.52 -47.18 9.00
C ALA A 237 -11.97 -48.60 8.78
N GLU A 238 -10.64 -48.78 8.84
CA GLU A 238 -9.99 -50.10 8.76
C GLU A 238 -10.47 -51.03 9.89
N GLN A 239 -10.57 -50.55 11.13
CA GLN A 239 -11.12 -51.34 12.24
C GLN A 239 -12.62 -51.62 12.10
N ALA A 240 -13.42 -50.68 11.59
CA ALA A 240 -14.84 -50.88 11.37
C ALA A 240 -15.09 -51.92 10.27
N ILE A 241 -14.30 -51.89 9.18
CA ILE A 241 -14.31 -52.90 8.12
C ILE A 241 -13.87 -54.27 8.67
N ALA A 242 -12.80 -54.33 9.46
CA ALA A 242 -12.34 -55.56 10.09
C ALA A 242 -13.38 -56.16 11.06
N ALA A 243 -13.97 -55.34 11.93
CA ALA A 243 -15.01 -55.77 12.86
C ALA A 243 -16.31 -56.17 12.15
N ALA A 244 -16.70 -55.50 11.06
CA ALA A 244 -17.84 -55.90 10.23
C ALA A 244 -17.58 -57.21 9.47
N ALA A 245 -16.35 -57.42 8.99
CA ALA A 245 -15.94 -58.68 8.37
C ALA A 245 -15.91 -59.83 9.40
N GLU A 246 -15.39 -59.59 10.60
CA GLU A 246 -15.38 -60.56 11.70
C GLU A 246 -16.79 -60.88 12.19
N LYS A 247 -17.67 -59.87 12.34
CA LYS A 247 -19.09 -60.07 12.66
C LYS A 247 -19.80 -60.88 11.57
N LYS A 248 -19.60 -60.56 10.27
CA LYS A 248 -20.12 -61.39 9.17
C LYS A 248 -19.59 -62.82 9.23
N ARG A 249 -18.33 -63.02 9.61
CA ARG A 249 -17.72 -64.36 9.76
C ARG A 249 -18.33 -65.11 10.94
N GLN A 250 -18.63 -64.45 12.06
CA GLN A 250 -19.36 -65.01 13.19
C GLN A 250 -20.81 -65.34 12.83
N GLU A 251 -21.52 -64.46 12.12
CA GLU A 251 -22.88 -64.69 11.61
C GLU A 251 -22.91 -65.88 10.62
N GLN A 252 -21.93 -65.99 9.72
CA GLN A 252 -21.75 -67.15 8.83
C GLN A 252 -21.44 -68.44 9.61
N LEU A 253 -20.58 -68.40 10.63
CA LEU A 253 -20.29 -69.57 11.48
C LEU A 253 -21.50 -69.97 12.34
N ALA A 254 -22.28 -69.02 12.82
CA ALA A 254 -23.53 -69.27 13.54
C ALA A 254 -24.61 -69.85 12.62
N ALA A 255 -24.77 -69.30 11.42
CA ALA A 255 -25.67 -69.83 10.38
C ALA A 255 -25.24 -71.24 9.94
N ALA A 256 -23.95 -71.49 9.75
CA ALA A 256 -23.42 -72.82 9.43
C ALA A 256 -23.67 -73.83 10.56
N ARG A 257 -23.49 -73.44 11.83
CA ARG A 257 -23.83 -74.27 12.99
C ARG A 257 -25.34 -74.53 13.11
N ALA A 258 -26.17 -73.52 12.83
CA ALA A 258 -27.63 -73.67 12.81
C ALA A 258 -28.09 -74.61 11.69
N ALA A 259 -27.53 -74.47 10.48
CA ALA A 259 -27.79 -75.35 9.34
C ALA A 259 -27.32 -76.80 9.61
N ALA A 260 -26.13 -76.97 10.22
CA ALA A 260 -25.64 -78.28 10.63
C ALA A 260 -26.55 -78.93 11.70
N LYS A 261 -27.04 -78.16 12.68
CA LYS A 261 -27.99 -78.64 13.68
C LYS A 261 -29.34 -79.01 13.05
N ALA A 262 -29.88 -78.17 12.16
CA ALA A 262 -31.11 -78.45 11.43
C ALA A 262 -30.98 -79.71 10.54
N LYS A 263 -29.83 -79.92 9.91
CA LYS A 263 -29.52 -81.16 9.17
C LYS A 263 -29.47 -82.37 10.11
N ALA A 264 -28.79 -82.29 11.25
CA ALA A 264 -28.75 -83.37 12.24
C ALA A 264 -30.15 -83.70 12.82
N GLU A 265 -31.01 -82.69 13.03
CA GLU A 265 -32.40 -82.90 13.45
C GLU A 265 -33.26 -83.50 12.32
N ALA A 266 -33.01 -83.16 11.06
CA ALA A 266 -33.65 -83.78 9.90
C ALA A 266 -33.22 -85.24 9.71
N ASP A 267 -31.92 -85.53 9.83
CA ASP A 267 -31.35 -86.88 9.76
C ASP A 267 -31.85 -87.76 10.93
N ALA A 268 -31.98 -87.19 12.14
CA ALA A 268 -32.59 -87.86 13.28
C ALA A 268 -34.09 -88.16 13.07
N ARG A 269 -34.85 -87.23 12.47
CA ARG A 269 -36.26 -87.46 12.08
C ARG A 269 -36.39 -88.49 10.96
N ALA A 270 -35.43 -88.55 10.03
CA ALA A 270 -35.37 -89.58 8.99
C ALA A 270 -35.09 -90.96 9.61
N LEU A 271 -34.13 -91.08 10.53
CA LEU A 271 -33.88 -92.32 11.29
C LEU A 271 -35.09 -92.76 12.14
N ALA A 272 -35.80 -91.81 12.76
CA ALA A 272 -37.01 -92.12 13.51
C ALA A 272 -38.13 -92.67 12.61
N LYS A 273 -38.33 -92.08 11.42
CA LYS A 273 -39.27 -92.61 10.41
C LYS A 273 -38.84 -93.97 9.87
N ALA A 274 -37.54 -94.19 9.64
CA ALA A 274 -37.01 -95.49 9.18
C ALA A 274 -37.27 -96.59 10.22
N LYS A 275 -37.00 -96.33 11.51
CA LYS A 275 -37.30 -97.27 12.60
C LYS A 275 -38.79 -97.54 12.79
N ALA A 276 -39.66 -96.56 12.53
CA ALA A 276 -41.11 -96.76 12.53
C ALA A 276 -41.56 -97.70 11.39
N ALA A 277 -41.04 -97.50 10.17
CA ALA A 277 -41.33 -98.37 9.03
C ALA A 277 -40.77 -99.80 9.19
N GLU A 278 -39.64 -99.96 9.88
CA GLU A 278 -39.06 -101.26 10.21
C GLU A 278 -39.90 -102.03 11.25
N ALA A 279 -40.42 -101.34 12.26
CA ALA A 279 -41.37 -101.90 13.23
C ALA A 279 -42.72 -102.31 12.58
N GLU A 280 -43.15 -101.60 11.54
CA GLU A 280 -44.35 -101.93 10.77
C GLU A 280 -44.15 -103.16 9.87
N ARG A 281 -42.98 -103.28 9.22
CA ARG A 281 -42.58 -104.51 8.50
C ARG A 281 -42.55 -105.75 9.41
N GLN A 282 -42.11 -105.62 10.66
CA GLN A 282 -42.11 -106.74 11.62
C GLN A 282 -43.52 -107.17 12.07
N ARG A 283 -44.53 -106.29 12.00
CA ARG A 283 -45.93 -106.65 12.27
C ARG A 283 -46.59 -107.40 11.12
N LEU A 284 -46.25 -107.07 9.87
CA LEU A 284 -46.82 -107.70 8.68
C LEU A 284 -46.24 -109.10 8.37
N ALA A 285 -45.10 -109.48 8.97
CA ALA A 285 -44.47 -110.78 8.75
C ALA A 285 -45.08 -111.96 9.54
N LYS A 286 -46.13 -111.74 10.34
CA LYS A 286 -46.80 -112.79 11.17
C LYS A 286 -48.22 -113.14 10.74
N ALA A 287 -48.70 -112.65 9.60
CA ALA A 287 -50.05 -112.94 9.10
C ALA A 287 -50.03 -113.50 7.67
N ASN A 288 -50.67 -114.67 7.51
CA ASN A 288 -51.00 -115.40 6.28
C ASN A 288 -49.87 -115.87 5.36
N SER A 289 -49.60 -117.17 5.49
CA SER A 289 -49.27 -118.06 4.40
C SER A 289 -50.43 -118.21 3.39
N ASN A 290 -50.06 -118.32 2.11
CA ASN A 290 -50.73 -119.14 1.07
C ASN A 290 -52.14 -118.74 0.55
N THR A 291 -52.24 -118.11 -0.64
CA THR A 291 -52.67 -118.82 -1.88
C THR A 291 -52.71 -117.95 -3.17
N LYS A 292 -51.98 -118.45 -4.19
CA LYS A 292 -52.20 -118.47 -5.66
C LYS A 292 -53.08 -117.44 -6.43
N SER A 293 -52.41 -116.92 -7.49
CA SER A 293 -52.84 -116.87 -8.92
C SER A 293 -53.59 -115.65 -9.47
N GLY A 294 -53.05 -115.09 -10.57
CA GLY A 294 -53.70 -114.06 -11.41
C GLY A 294 -52.73 -113.32 -12.33
N THR A 295 -52.78 -113.58 -13.64
CA THR A 295 -51.86 -113.06 -14.69
C THR A 295 -52.22 -111.64 -15.17
N ILE A 296 -51.25 -110.86 -15.67
CA ILE A 296 -51.17 -110.23 -17.03
C ILE A 296 -49.99 -109.21 -17.11
N LYS A 297 -49.37 -109.10 -18.29
CA LYS A 297 -48.24 -108.19 -18.71
C LYS A 297 -48.82 -107.08 -19.63
N PRO A 298 -48.07 -106.10 -20.21
CA PRO A 298 -46.73 -105.53 -19.92
C PRO A 298 -46.71 -103.96 -19.90
N ALA A 299 -45.56 -103.32 -19.61
CA ALA A 299 -45.08 -102.09 -20.31
C ALA A 299 -43.68 -101.63 -19.84
N THR A 300 -42.80 -101.33 -20.80
CA THR A 300 -41.59 -100.48 -20.74
C THR A 300 -41.90 -99.13 -21.43
N PRO A 301 -41.06 -98.04 -21.40
CA PRO A 301 -39.60 -98.03 -21.23
C PRO A 301 -38.95 -96.89 -20.40
N ASN A 302 -37.62 -97.03 -20.34
CA ASN A 302 -36.50 -96.11 -20.02
C ASN A 302 -36.44 -94.87 -20.98
N PRO A 303 -35.39 -93.99 -20.98
CA PRO A 303 -34.23 -93.77 -20.07
C PRO A 303 -33.86 -92.26 -19.84
N ALA A 304 -32.63 -92.01 -19.34
CA ALA A 304 -31.68 -90.94 -19.76
C ALA A 304 -31.97 -89.48 -19.32
N ASP A 305 -31.12 -88.87 -18.47
CA ASP A 305 -29.87 -88.12 -18.80
C ASP A 305 -30.17 -86.60 -18.91
N ALA A 306 -29.27 -85.63 -18.68
CA ALA A 306 -27.96 -85.54 -18.01
C ALA A 306 -27.58 -84.03 -17.97
N ILE A 307 -26.50 -83.65 -17.26
CA ILE A 307 -25.58 -82.51 -17.61
C ILE A 307 -26.22 -81.07 -17.59
N ASP A 308 -25.53 -79.95 -17.34
CA ASP A 308 -24.29 -79.58 -16.60
C ASP A 308 -24.27 -78.03 -16.53
N ALA A 309 -23.36 -77.48 -15.72
CA ALA A 309 -22.68 -76.18 -15.83
C ALA A 309 -23.36 -74.82 -16.20
N ASP A 310 -22.74 -73.79 -15.62
CA ASP A 310 -22.45 -72.46 -16.18
C ASP A 310 -23.48 -71.29 -16.18
N GLU A 311 -23.21 -70.38 -15.22
CA GLU A 311 -23.05 -68.91 -15.35
C GLU A 311 -22.25 -68.47 -16.62
N PRO A 312 -21.95 -67.17 -16.95
CA PRO A 312 -22.16 -65.92 -16.17
C PRO A 312 -22.54 -64.62 -16.97
N LYS A 313 -22.81 -63.51 -16.21
CA LYS A 313 -22.55 -62.07 -16.57
C LYS A 313 -23.39 -61.48 -17.75
N VAL A 314 -23.48 -60.17 -18.04
CA VAL A 314 -22.57 -59.00 -17.89
C VAL A 314 -23.34 -57.65 -17.81
N ALA A 315 -22.64 -56.56 -17.44
CA ALA A 315 -22.85 -55.11 -17.80
C ALA A 315 -24.23 -54.43 -17.58
N ALA A 316 -24.41 -53.37 -16.77
CA ALA A 316 -23.82 -52.01 -16.74
C ALA A 316 -24.41 -50.98 -17.73
N THR A 317 -25.12 -49.93 -17.23
CA THR A 317 -25.11 -48.52 -17.74
C THR A 317 -25.94 -47.54 -16.87
N ARG A 318 -25.58 -46.24 -16.89
CA ARG A 318 -26.40 -45.03 -16.54
C ARG A 318 -26.81 -44.35 -17.88
N PRO A 319 -27.91 -43.56 -18.05
CA PRO A 319 -28.32 -42.31 -17.34
C PRO A 319 -29.85 -42.27 -16.99
N GLY A 320 -30.52 -41.17 -16.59
CA GLY A 320 -30.10 -39.83 -16.09
C GLY A 320 -31.00 -38.62 -16.50
N VAL A 321 -31.03 -37.57 -15.66
CA VAL A 321 -31.61 -36.20 -15.84
C VAL A 321 -33.16 -36.00 -15.75
N GLY A 322 -33.58 -34.91 -15.06
CA GLY A 322 -34.92 -34.29 -15.08
C GLY A 322 -35.79 -34.54 -13.83
N GLY A 323 -36.52 -33.58 -13.24
CA GLY A 323 -36.63 -32.12 -13.45
C GLY A 323 -37.86 -31.52 -12.72
N ALA A 324 -37.84 -30.21 -12.39
CA ALA A 324 -38.93 -29.39 -11.78
C ALA A 324 -39.38 -29.74 -10.33
N GLY A 325 -39.91 -28.79 -9.52
CA GLY A 325 -40.04 -27.33 -9.69
C GLY A 325 -40.80 -26.63 -8.54
N GLY A 326 -40.83 -25.28 -8.54
CA GLY A 326 -41.65 -24.42 -7.64
C GLY A 326 -41.02 -24.07 -6.27
N SER A 327 -41.32 -22.92 -5.63
CA SER A 327 -42.05 -21.71 -6.08
C SER A 327 -41.89 -20.53 -5.09
N SER A 328 -41.62 -19.33 -5.64
CA SER A 328 -42.23 -18.00 -5.31
C SER A 328 -42.38 -17.44 -3.88
N GLY A 329 -42.00 -16.15 -3.74
CA GLY A 329 -42.40 -15.20 -2.67
C GLY A 329 -41.30 -14.14 -2.44
N ALA A 330 -41.35 -12.92 -2.98
CA ALA A 330 -42.17 -11.75 -2.59
C ALA A 330 -41.78 -11.14 -1.22
N ALA A 331 -41.72 -9.82 -0.96
CA ALA A 331 -41.74 -8.59 -1.77
C ALA A 331 -41.35 -7.38 -0.85
N ALA A 332 -41.59 -6.13 -1.29
CA ALA A 332 -41.37 -4.83 -0.60
C ALA A 332 -39.89 -4.37 -0.48
N ALA A 333 -39.45 -3.18 -0.93
CA ALA A 333 -40.04 -1.85 -1.18
C ALA A 333 -40.26 -0.97 0.07
N GLY A 334 -39.61 0.20 0.09
CA GLY A 334 -39.77 1.25 1.10
C GLY A 334 -39.11 2.56 0.64
N GLN A 335 -39.92 3.59 0.40
CA GLN A 335 -39.50 4.97 0.13
C GLN A 335 -39.78 5.87 1.34
N GLY A 336 -39.13 7.02 1.43
CA GLY A 336 -39.45 8.10 2.37
C GLY A 336 -38.22 8.60 3.14
N GLY A 337 -37.95 9.91 3.26
CA GLY A 337 -38.72 11.04 2.73
C GLY A 337 -37.93 12.35 2.73
N SER A 338 -38.56 13.42 2.24
CA SER A 338 -38.00 14.77 2.16
C SER A 338 -38.35 15.59 3.42
N GLY A 339 -37.50 16.55 3.78
CA GLY A 339 -37.74 17.53 4.84
C GLY A 339 -37.08 18.86 4.51
N SER A 340 -37.83 19.95 4.63
CA SER A 340 -37.45 21.31 4.18
C SER A 340 -37.63 22.32 5.32
N GLY A 341 -36.82 23.38 5.30
CA GLY A 341 -36.92 24.54 6.18
C GLY A 341 -35.53 25.17 6.45
N ALA A 342 -35.24 26.47 6.40
CA ALA A 342 -35.83 27.71 5.88
C ALA A 342 -35.36 28.85 6.81
N ALA A 343 -34.62 29.82 6.26
CA ALA A 343 -34.45 31.23 6.68
C ALA A 343 -34.16 31.62 8.15
N GLY A 344 -33.20 32.55 8.32
CA GLY A 344 -33.01 33.30 9.57
C GLY A 344 -31.79 34.23 9.55
N SER A 345 -31.99 35.52 9.23
CA SER A 345 -30.95 36.56 9.25
C SER A 345 -30.88 37.29 10.60
N GLY A 346 -29.69 37.63 11.07
CA GLY A 346 -29.52 38.54 12.22
C GLY A 346 -28.07 39.00 12.39
N ALA A 347 -27.83 40.30 12.15
CA ALA A 347 -26.51 40.90 12.35
C ALA A 347 -26.35 41.41 13.80
N GLY A 348 -25.14 41.27 14.35
CA GLY A 348 -24.77 41.82 15.66
C GLY A 348 -23.27 41.82 15.82
N ALA A 349 -22.63 42.99 15.68
CA ALA A 349 -21.18 43.12 15.76
C ALA A 349 -20.71 43.33 17.20
N ALA A 350 -19.78 42.49 17.66
CA ALA A 350 -18.91 42.75 18.80
C ALA A 350 -17.55 42.11 18.53
N ALA A 351 -16.47 42.88 18.61
CA ALA A 351 -15.15 42.42 18.23
C ALA A 351 -14.59 41.41 19.25
N SER A 352 -14.01 40.32 18.76
CA SER A 352 -13.19 39.38 19.52
C SER A 352 -12.11 38.84 18.60
N VAL A 353 -10.86 38.88 19.06
CA VAL A 353 -9.69 38.54 18.24
C VAL A 353 -9.47 37.04 18.35
N GLU A 354 -10.04 36.27 17.41
CA GLU A 354 -10.00 34.81 17.44
C GLU A 354 -9.11 34.25 16.32
N ASN A 355 -8.18 33.36 16.69
CA ASN A 355 -7.32 32.65 15.76
C ASN A 355 -8.14 31.76 14.82
N THR A 356 -8.23 32.11 13.54
CA THR A 356 -8.92 31.29 12.54
C THR A 356 -8.06 30.08 12.16
N PRO A 357 -8.57 28.83 12.28
CA PRO A 357 -7.93 27.67 11.66
C PRO A 357 -7.81 27.85 10.14
N PRO A 358 -6.77 27.33 9.47
CA PRO A 358 -6.60 27.48 8.03
C PRO A 358 -7.81 26.91 7.28
N ALA A 359 -8.42 27.75 6.43
CA ALA A 359 -9.65 27.42 5.74
C ALA A 359 -9.44 26.29 4.71
N LYS A 360 -10.40 25.36 4.69
CA LYS A 360 -10.50 24.29 3.70
C LYS A 360 -10.61 24.92 2.29
N PRO A 361 -9.81 24.50 1.30
CA PRO A 361 -9.68 25.23 0.04
C PRO A 361 -10.98 25.18 -0.78
N ALA A 362 -11.54 26.36 -1.06
CA ALA A 362 -12.58 26.55 -2.06
C ALA A 362 -11.95 26.86 -3.42
N ASP A 363 -12.54 26.31 -4.48
CA ASP A 363 -12.40 26.69 -5.89
C ASP A 363 -10.97 26.94 -6.42
N ILE A 364 -10.27 25.83 -6.73
CA ILE A 364 -9.12 25.84 -7.65
C ILE A 364 -9.64 26.17 -9.06
N ALA A 365 -9.77 27.46 -9.38
CA ALA A 365 -10.15 27.91 -10.71
C ALA A 365 -9.13 27.45 -11.76
N LEU A 366 -9.61 26.74 -12.79
CA LEU A 366 -8.83 26.28 -13.94
C LEU A 366 -8.34 27.47 -14.79
N ALA A 367 -7.22 28.06 -14.39
CA ALA A 367 -6.35 28.82 -15.28
C ALA A 367 -5.36 27.83 -15.95
N PRO A 368 -4.96 28.07 -17.20
CA PRO A 368 -4.69 26.97 -18.15
C PRO A 368 -3.49 26.12 -17.76
N ALA A 369 -3.75 24.84 -17.49
CA ALA A 369 -2.81 23.77 -17.79
C ALA A 369 -2.51 23.76 -19.30
N MET A 370 -1.51 22.98 -19.74
CA MET A 370 -1.06 22.97 -21.14
C MET A 370 -2.22 22.85 -22.15
N PRO A 371 -2.14 23.48 -23.34
CA PRO A 371 -3.19 23.42 -24.36
C PRO A 371 -3.68 21.99 -24.59
N ALA A 372 -5.00 21.81 -24.65
CA ALA A 372 -5.61 20.48 -24.70
C ALA A 372 -5.01 19.63 -25.84
N GLY A 373 -4.46 18.46 -25.49
CA GLY A 373 -3.75 17.56 -26.40
C GLY A 373 -2.22 17.63 -26.36
N ALA A 374 -1.62 18.70 -25.84
CA ALA A 374 -0.16 18.85 -25.81
C ALA A 374 0.57 17.83 -24.92
N PHE A 375 -0.09 17.29 -23.88
CA PHE A 375 0.44 16.15 -23.13
C PHE A 375 0.37 14.84 -23.96
N ALA A 376 -0.70 14.63 -24.72
CA ALA A 376 -0.90 13.40 -25.50
C ALA A 376 0.16 13.22 -26.61
N SER A 377 0.69 14.31 -27.17
CA SER A 377 1.83 14.28 -28.10
C SER A 377 3.14 13.81 -27.48
N LEU A 378 3.28 13.80 -26.15
CA LEU A 378 4.49 13.34 -25.43
C LEU A 378 4.51 11.82 -25.18
N LYS A 379 3.51 11.08 -25.68
CA LYS A 379 3.44 9.62 -25.52
C LYS A 379 4.69 8.93 -26.08
N GLY A 380 5.39 8.20 -25.22
CA GLY A 380 6.63 7.49 -25.53
C GLY A 380 7.87 8.41 -25.54
N GLN A 381 7.73 9.67 -25.11
CA GLN A 381 8.80 10.67 -25.06
C GLN A 381 9.10 11.18 -23.64
N LEU A 382 8.26 10.87 -22.65
CA LEU A 382 8.46 11.32 -21.27
C LEU A 382 9.73 10.70 -20.68
N ARG A 383 10.47 11.50 -19.90
CA ARG A 383 11.63 11.06 -19.13
C ARG A 383 11.18 10.36 -17.84
N ALA A 384 12.00 9.43 -17.33
CA ALA A 384 11.79 8.87 -16.00
C ALA A 384 11.71 10.00 -14.95
N PRO A 385 10.73 10.00 -14.04
CA PRO A 385 10.58 11.04 -13.02
C PRO A 385 11.70 11.00 -11.97
N VAL A 386 12.34 9.86 -11.77
CA VAL A 386 13.51 9.70 -10.89
C VAL A 386 14.44 8.63 -11.46
N ALA A 387 15.74 8.79 -11.26
CA ALA A 387 16.72 7.75 -11.59
C ALA A 387 16.58 6.57 -10.61
N GLY A 388 16.43 5.34 -11.11
CA GLY A 388 16.22 4.18 -10.26
C GLY A 388 15.95 2.90 -11.04
N LYS A 389 15.49 1.85 -10.35
CA LYS A 389 15.11 0.56 -10.97
C LYS A 389 13.64 0.27 -10.72
N VAL A 390 12.89 -0.03 -11.77
CA VAL A 390 11.47 -0.43 -11.67
C VAL A 390 11.37 -1.76 -10.92
N ALA A 391 10.80 -1.72 -9.72
CA ALA A 391 10.63 -2.87 -8.82
C ALA A 391 9.20 -3.44 -8.86
N ALA A 392 8.18 -2.61 -9.15
CA ALA A 392 6.83 -3.06 -9.48
C ALA A 392 6.32 -2.39 -10.76
N LYS A 393 5.52 -3.12 -11.55
CA LYS A 393 4.95 -2.68 -12.83
C LYS A 393 3.44 -2.60 -12.74
N PHE A 394 2.83 -1.77 -13.59
CA PHE A 394 1.38 -1.68 -13.72
C PHE A 394 0.75 -3.06 -13.95
N GLY A 395 -0.38 -3.33 -13.30
CA GLY A 395 -1.13 -4.57 -13.42
C GLY A 395 -0.55 -5.79 -12.68
N SER A 396 0.69 -5.75 -12.18
CA SER A 396 1.26 -6.87 -11.42
C SER A 396 0.56 -7.05 -10.06
N LYS A 397 0.55 -8.27 -9.53
CA LYS A 397 -0.17 -8.60 -8.28
C LYS A 397 0.58 -8.08 -7.05
N ARG A 398 -0.11 -7.39 -6.13
CA ARG A 398 0.46 -6.82 -4.89
C ARG A 398 0.19 -7.75 -3.68
N GLY A 399 0.81 -8.93 -3.68
CA GLY A 399 0.55 -9.96 -2.67
C GLY A 399 -0.88 -10.50 -2.79
N ASP A 400 -1.63 -10.50 -1.68
CA ASP A 400 -3.06 -10.83 -1.67
C ASP A 400 -3.98 -9.62 -1.97
N GLY A 401 -3.40 -8.43 -2.13
CA GLY A 401 -4.11 -7.19 -2.47
C GLY A 401 -4.40 -7.00 -3.97
N PRO A 402 -5.13 -5.92 -4.32
CA PRO A 402 -5.39 -5.56 -5.71
C PRO A 402 -4.09 -5.25 -6.47
N SER A 403 -4.10 -5.46 -7.79
CA SER A 403 -2.95 -5.19 -8.65
C SER A 403 -2.49 -3.73 -8.60
N TRP A 404 -1.20 -3.51 -8.84
CA TRP A 404 -0.59 -2.18 -8.91
C TRP A 404 -1.25 -1.31 -10.00
N LYS A 405 -1.71 -0.11 -9.62
CA LYS A 405 -2.29 0.90 -10.53
C LYS A 405 -1.25 1.84 -11.14
N GLY A 406 0.03 1.63 -10.83
CA GLY A 406 1.16 2.42 -11.30
C GLY A 406 2.43 1.57 -11.29
N VAL A 407 3.58 2.22 -11.33
CA VAL A 407 4.90 1.60 -11.17
C VAL A 407 5.54 2.01 -9.84
N PHE A 408 6.40 1.17 -9.30
CA PHE A 408 7.26 1.52 -8.16
C PHE A 408 8.72 1.52 -8.62
N ILE A 409 9.39 2.67 -8.46
CA ILE A 409 10.76 2.90 -8.91
C ILE A 409 11.64 2.99 -7.67
N ARG A 410 12.42 1.94 -7.39
CA ARG A 410 13.34 1.89 -6.25
C ARG A 410 14.50 2.85 -6.50
N THR A 411 14.76 3.74 -5.55
CA THR A 411 15.83 4.74 -5.59
C THR A 411 16.26 5.16 -4.18
N SER A 412 17.37 5.86 -4.05
CA SER A 412 17.87 6.36 -2.76
C SER A 412 16.91 7.38 -2.14
N GLU A 413 16.80 7.36 -0.82
CA GLU A 413 16.06 8.38 -0.07
C GLU A 413 16.69 9.76 -0.32
N GLY A 414 15.86 10.79 -0.49
CA GLY A 414 16.28 12.15 -0.82
C GLY A 414 16.54 12.41 -2.32
N ALA A 415 16.47 11.40 -3.19
CA ALA A 415 16.69 11.59 -4.64
C ALA A 415 15.61 12.49 -5.26
N ASP A 416 16.00 13.44 -6.11
CA ASP A 416 15.06 14.39 -6.72
C ASP A 416 14.05 13.70 -7.65
N VAL A 417 12.77 13.92 -7.36
CA VAL A 417 11.63 13.51 -8.18
C VAL A 417 11.19 14.71 -9.03
N HIS A 418 11.16 14.50 -10.34
CA HIS A 418 10.91 15.53 -11.33
C HIS A 418 9.54 15.34 -11.99
N SER A 419 8.88 16.45 -12.34
CA SER A 419 7.62 16.39 -13.10
C SER A 419 7.88 15.87 -14.51
N VAL A 420 7.11 14.89 -14.97
CA VAL A 420 7.33 14.29 -16.31
C VAL A 420 7.00 15.24 -17.47
N ALA A 421 6.13 16.22 -17.24
CA ALA A 421 5.71 17.23 -18.21
C ALA A 421 5.28 18.53 -17.52
N GLY A 422 5.03 19.59 -18.29
CA GLY A 422 4.49 20.84 -17.76
C GLY A 422 3.06 20.66 -17.23
N GLY A 423 2.69 21.40 -16.19
CA GLY A 423 1.37 21.29 -15.56
C GLY A 423 1.21 22.18 -14.33
N ARG A 424 0.12 21.94 -13.59
CA ARG A 424 -0.19 22.59 -12.31
C ARG A 424 -0.31 21.56 -11.20
N VAL A 425 0.25 21.84 -10.03
CA VAL A 425 0.06 21.02 -8.83
C VAL A 425 -1.37 21.20 -8.32
N VAL A 426 -2.15 20.12 -8.28
CA VAL A 426 -3.55 20.12 -7.81
C VAL A 426 -3.73 19.46 -6.45
N PHE A 427 -2.73 18.70 -5.98
CA PHE A 427 -2.67 18.12 -4.65
C PHE A 427 -1.20 18.02 -4.22
N ALA A 428 -0.90 18.34 -2.97
CA ALA A 428 0.44 18.26 -2.39
C ALA A 428 0.34 18.12 -0.85
N ASP A 429 0.00 16.92 -0.39
CA ASP A 429 -0.25 16.64 1.03
C ASP A 429 0.01 15.15 1.35
N TRP A 430 -0.05 14.75 2.61
CA TRP A 430 0.03 13.34 3.01
C TRP A 430 -1.31 12.63 2.74
N LEU A 431 -1.25 11.43 2.14
CA LEU A 431 -2.41 10.58 1.90
C LEU A 431 -2.16 9.14 2.37
N ARG A 432 -3.09 8.58 3.15
CA ARG A 432 -2.99 7.21 3.68
C ARG A 432 -2.72 6.20 2.56
N GLY A 433 -1.69 5.38 2.74
CA GLY A 433 -1.26 4.34 1.80
C GLY A 433 -0.42 4.83 0.61
N PHE A 434 -0.31 6.16 0.40
CA PHE A 434 0.56 6.80 -0.58
C PHE A 434 1.65 7.69 0.05
N GLY A 435 1.57 7.95 1.36
CA GLY A 435 2.50 8.84 2.05
C GLY A 435 2.38 10.29 1.58
N ASN A 436 3.48 11.04 1.61
CA ASN A 436 3.54 12.37 1.01
C ASN A 436 3.31 12.25 -0.50
N LEU A 437 2.21 12.83 -0.99
CA LEU A 437 1.70 12.67 -2.34
C LEU A 437 1.60 14.02 -3.04
N ILE A 438 2.13 14.10 -4.26
CA ILE A 438 1.92 15.25 -5.15
C ILE A 438 1.25 14.78 -6.45
N ILE A 439 0.26 15.56 -6.91
CA ILE A 439 -0.49 15.31 -8.15
C ILE A 439 -0.37 16.54 -9.04
N VAL A 440 0.04 16.32 -10.29
CA VAL A 440 0.17 17.36 -11.31
C VAL A 440 -0.87 17.13 -12.41
N ASP A 441 -1.72 18.12 -12.64
CA ASP A 441 -2.61 18.18 -13.80
C ASP A 441 -1.85 18.76 -15.00
N HIS A 442 -1.81 17.99 -16.09
CA HIS A 442 -1.16 18.35 -17.35
C HIS A 442 -2.14 18.91 -18.39
N GLY A 443 -3.43 19.04 -18.04
CA GLY A 443 -4.49 19.44 -18.96
C GLY A 443 -5.02 18.26 -19.77
N GLY A 444 -6.17 18.48 -20.44
CA GLY A 444 -6.83 17.41 -21.21
C GLY A 444 -7.24 16.19 -20.37
N GLN A 445 -7.49 16.38 -19.07
CA GLN A 445 -7.77 15.33 -18.08
C GLN A 445 -6.64 14.32 -17.86
N TYR A 446 -5.40 14.67 -18.22
CA TYR A 446 -4.20 13.90 -17.88
C TYR A 446 -3.61 14.36 -16.55
N MET A 447 -3.41 13.42 -15.63
CA MET A 447 -2.77 13.67 -14.34
C MET A 447 -1.61 12.71 -14.12
N SER A 448 -0.53 13.20 -13.51
CA SER A 448 0.53 12.37 -12.96
C SER A 448 0.51 12.43 -11.43
N ILE A 449 0.77 11.28 -10.80
CA ILE A 449 0.71 11.06 -9.37
C ILE A 449 2.06 10.53 -8.90
N TYR A 450 2.62 11.19 -7.89
CA TYR A 450 3.94 10.89 -7.30
C TYR A 450 3.77 10.68 -5.81
N GLY A 451 3.94 9.45 -5.31
CA GLY A 451 3.77 9.08 -3.90
C GLY A 451 5.02 8.45 -3.30
N ASN A 452 4.94 8.19 -1.99
CA ASN A 452 6.02 7.72 -1.11
C ASN A 452 7.16 8.73 -0.93
N ASN A 453 6.95 10.00 -1.26
CA ASN A 453 8.00 11.04 -1.23
C ASN A 453 8.51 11.28 0.21
N GLN A 454 9.80 11.61 0.37
CA GLN A 454 10.33 12.08 1.66
C GLN A 454 9.88 13.51 1.93
N SER A 455 9.98 14.41 0.94
CA SER A 455 9.49 15.78 1.01
C SER A 455 8.78 16.24 -0.26
N LEU A 456 7.83 17.16 -0.11
CA LEU A 456 7.13 17.83 -1.21
C LEU A 456 7.74 19.22 -1.43
N LEU A 457 8.30 19.48 -2.61
CA LEU A 457 9.03 20.71 -2.92
C LEU A 457 8.13 21.79 -3.55
N LYS A 458 6.90 21.43 -3.90
CA LYS A 458 5.89 22.32 -4.49
C LYS A 458 4.59 22.28 -3.68
N ARG A 459 3.79 23.33 -3.81
CA ARG A 459 2.51 23.54 -3.12
C ARG A 459 1.35 23.46 -4.13
N VAL A 460 0.13 23.28 -3.63
CA VAL A 460 -1.08 23.31 -4.47
C VAL A 460 -1.21 24.69 -5.13
N GLY A 461 -1.43 24.70 -6.45
CA GLY A 461 -1.46 25.90 -7.28
C GLY A 461 -0.19 26.16 -8.08
N ASP A 462 0.96 25.61 -7.67
CA ASP A 462 2.25 25.83 -8.33
C ASP A 462 2.23 25.36 -9.79
N ILE A 463 2.80 26.17 -10.68
CA ILE A 463 3.06 25.79 -12.07
C ILE A 463 4.44 25.12 -12.14
N VAL A 464 4.49 23.96 -12.78
CA VAL A 464 5.72 23.17 -12.97
C VAL A 464 5.96 22.92 -14.46
N LYS A 465 7.23 22.87 -14.86
CA LYS A 465 7.67 22.46 -16.20
C LYS A 465 8.10 20.99 -16.19
N GLY A 466 8.15 20.37 -17.36
CA GLY A 466 8.72 19.03 -17.51
C GLY A 466 10.21 19.05 -17.17
N GLY A 467 10.61 18.26 -16.18
CA GLY A 467 11.97 18.23 -15.63
C GLY A 467 12.19 19.11 -14.40
N ASP A 468 11.21 19.88 -13.93
CA ASP A 468 11.35 20.62 -12.66
C ASP A 468 11.31 19.64 -11.46
N PRO A 469 12.14 19.82 -10.42
CA PRO A 469 12.04 19.04 -9.19
C PRO A 469 10.77 19.43 -8.42
N ILE A 470 9.96 18.42 -8.06
CA ILE A 470 8.64 18.59 -7.41
C ILE A 470 8.56 17.92 -6.04
N ALA A 471 9.39 16.92 -5.78
CA ALA A 471 9.46 16.18 -4.53
C ALA A 471 10.86 15.53 -4.38
N SER A 472 11.12 14.91 -3.23
CA SER A 472 12.23 13.98 -3.05
C SER A 472 11.71 12.58 -2.77
N ALA A 473 12.37 11.55 -3.27
CA ALA A 473 11.96 10.16 -3.09
C ALA A 473 12.23 9.68 -1.65
N GLY A 474 11.41 8.75 -1.16
CA GLY A 474 11.59 8.19 0.18
C GLY A 474 10.74 6.95 0.40
N ASN A 475 10.35 6.71 1.65
CA ASN A 475 9.50 5.58 2.04
C ASN A 475 8.29 5.99 2.89
N SER A 476 7.76 7.20 2.69
CA SER A 476 6.56 7.67 3.41
C SER A 476 5.35 6.78 3.13
N GLY A 477 4.33 6.85 4.01
CA GLY A 477 3.19 5.93 3.98
C GLY A 477 3.50 4.53 4.50
N GLY A 478 4.61 4.36 5.25
CA GLY A 478 4.98 3.10 5.89
C GLY A 478 5.47 2.01 4.93
N ASN A 479 6.23 2.39 3.89
CA ASN A 479 6.87 1.45 2.98
C ASN A 479 8.24 0.98 3.54
N GLU A 480 8.58 -0.30 3.32
CA GLU A 480 9.84 -0.88 3.82
C GLU A 480 11.06 -0.42 2.99
N GLU A 481 10.88 -0.17 1.70
CA GLU A 481 11.92 0.27 0.78
C GLU A 481 11.71 1.73 0.36
N SER A 482 12.81 2.46 0.16
CA SER A 482 12.78 3.78 -0.49
C SER A 482 12.54 3.66 -2.00
N GLY A 483 11.63 4.47 -2.51
CA GLY A 483 11.29 4.53 -3.93
C GLY A 483 10.10 5.45 -4.22
N LEU A 484 9.96 5.82 -5.48
CA LEU A 484 8.83 6.60 -5.96
C LEU A 484 7.68 5.67 -6.37
N TYR A 485 6.48 5.90 -5.84
CA TYR A 485 5.25 5.42 -6.47
C TYR A 485 4.85 6.39 -7.58
N PHE A 486 4.71 5.90 -8.82
CA PHE A 486 4.37 6.73 -9.96
C PHE A 486 3.18 6.16 -10.73
N GLU A 487 2.14 6.97 -10.95
CA GLU A 487 0.91 6.59 -11.65
C GLU A 487 0.51 7.69 -12.64
N LEU A 488 0.03 7.29 -13.82
CA LEU A 488 -0.58 8.19 -14.79
C LEU A 488 -2.08 7.91 -14.89
N ARG A 489 -2.88 8.97 -14.93
CA ARG A 489 -4.33 8.91 -15.12
C ARG A 489 -4.79 9.71 -16.32
N HIS A 490 -5.83 9.23 -16.97
CA HIS A 490 -6.59 9.94 -18.00
C HIS A 490 -8.07 9.73 -17.71
N GLN A 491 -8.86 10.82 -17.66
CA GLN A 491 -10.31 10.76 -17.36
C GLN A 491 -10.61 10.04 -16.03
N GLY A 492 -9.73 10.19 -15.03
CA GLY A 492 -9.82 9.53 -13.72
C GLY A 492 -9.38 8.06 -13.68
N ALA A 493 -9.20 7.39 -14.82
CA ALA A 493 -8.73 6.01 -14.89
C ALA A 493 -7.20 5.93 -14.96
N ALA A 494 -6.60 5.00 -14.21
CA ALA A 494 -5.16 4.71 -14.25
C ALA A 494 -4.80 3.90 -15.49
N PHE A 495 -3.68 4.23 -16.15
CA PHE A 495 -3.18 3.51 -17.32
C PHE A 495 -1.67 3.22 -17.20
N ASP A 496 -1.18 2.24 -17.96
CA ASP A 496 0.23 1.80 -17.89
C ASP A 496 1.22 2.91 -18.29
N PRO A 497 2.07 3.38 -17.36
CA PRO A 497 3.07 4.39 -17.67
C PRO A 497 4.19 3.92 -18.60
N ALA A 498 4.41 2.61 -18.76
CA ALA A 498 5.48 2.07 -19.61
C ALA A 498 5.29 2.39 -21.11
N GLY A 499 4.05 2.65 -21.55
CA GLY A 499 3.77 3.15 -22.91
C GLY A 499 4.03 4.64 -23.11
N TRP A 500 4.48 5.36 -22.08
CA TRP A 500 4.64 6.81 -22.07
C TRP A 500 6.02 7.28 -21.63
N VAL A 501 6.56 6.66 -20.57
CA VAL A 501 7.82 7.00 -19.91
C VAL A 501 8.94 6.05 -20.32
N LYS A 502 10.11 6.62 -20.64
CA LYS A 502 11.36 5.88 -20.81
C LYS A 502 12.02 5.69 -19.44
N PHE A 503 11.87 4.48 -18.88
CA PHE A 503 12.48 4.03 -17.62
C PHE A 503 13.90 3.49 -17.80
#